data_AF-A0A1H4VCS1-F1
#
_entry.id   AF-A0A1H4VCS1-F1
#
_cell.length_a   1.000
_cell.length_b   1.000
_cell.length_c   1.000
_cell.angle_alpha   90.00
_cell.angle_beta   90.00
_cell.angle_gamma   90.00
#
_symmetry.space_group_name_H-M   'P 1'
#
loop_
_entity.id
_entity.type
_entity.pdbx_description
1 polymer ?
#
loop_
_entity_poly.entity_id
_entity_poly.type
_entity_poly.pdbx_seq_one_letter_code
_entity_poly.pdbx_strand_id
1 'polypeptide(L)'
;MVITANVTVTRDGHRWPTETITNDIASETVAGAGCDLHQRIATALEDGLRDALEVDAGDWVDIEIAACPENPDLVGKALTWIV
;
A
#
# COMPACT_ATOMS: atom_id res chain seq x y z
N MET A 1 7.47 11.02 -2.33
CA MET A 1 7.61 9.93 -3.31
C MET A 1 6.22 9.47 -3.66
N VAL A 2 5.84 9.58 -4.92
CA VAL A 2 4.49 9.22 -5.36
C VAL A 2 4.43 7.72 -5.67
N ILE A 3 3.50 7.00 -5.04
CA ILE A 3 3.17 5.61 -5.36
C ILE A 3 1.69 5.52 -5.74
N THR A 4 1.43 4.83 -6.84
CA THR A 4 0.07 4.40 -7.20
C THR A 4 -0.07 2.92 -6.93
N ALA A 5 -1.11 2.55 -6.19
CA ALA A 5 -1.42 1.19 -5.81
C ALA A 5 -2.87 0.83 -6.17
N ASN A 6 -3.09 -0.41 -6.57
CA ASN A 6 -4.40 -1.01 -6.71
C ASN A 6 -4.72 -1.74 -5.42
N VAL A 7 -5.84 -1.40 -4.80
CA VAL A 7 -6.22 -1.89 -3.48
C VAL A 7 -7.53 -2.62 -3.57
N THR A 8 -7.58 -3.79 -2.96
CA THR A 8 -8.80 -4.59 -2.86
C THR A 8 -9.02 -4.98 -1.41
N VAL A 9 -10.19 -4.60 -0.88
CA VAL A 9 -10.60 -4.99 0.47
C VAL A 9 -11.40 -6.28 0.40
N THR A 10 -11.13 -7.21 1.32
CA THR A 10 -11.92 -8.41 1.56
C THR A 10 -12.37 -8.43 3.02
N ARG A 11 -13.67 -8.50 3.24
CA ARG A 11 -14.33 -8.47 4.56
C ARG A 11 -15.45 -9.49 4.57
N ASP A 12 -15.51 -10.29 5.64
CA ASP A 12 -16.48 -11.39 5.79
C ASP A 12 -16.58 -12.34 4.58
N GLY A 13 -15.47 -12.54 3.87
CA GLY A 13 -15.39 -13.37 2.66
C GLY A 13 -15.96 -12.72 1.39
N HIS A 14 -16.48 -11.49 1.46
CA HIS A 14 -16.81 -10.68 0.29
C HIS A 14 -15.57 -9.92 -0.17
N ARG A 15 -15.29 -9.92 -1.48
CA ARG A 15 -14.19 -9.17 -2.09
C ARG A 15 -14.76 -7.97 -2.82
N TRP A 16 -14.41 -6.76 -2.38
CA TRP A 16 -14.85 -5.51 -2.98
C TRP A 16 -14.17 -5.28 -4.34
N PRO A 17 -14.69 -4.36 -5.18
CA PRO A 17 -14.00 -3.93 -6.38
C PRO A 17 -12.59 -3.39 -6.06
N THR A 18 -11.65 -3.60 -6.98
CA THR A 18 -10.31 -3.01 -6.87
C THR A 18 -10.37 -1.52 -7.15
N GLU A 19 -9.80 -0.72 -6.26
CA GLU A 19 -9.70 0.73 -6.37
C GLU A 19 -8.25 1.16 -6.57
N THR A 20 -8.01 2.17 -7.40
CA THR A 20 -6.68 2.72 -7.63
C THR A 20 -6.47 3.96 -6.76
N ILE A 21 -5.45 3.93 -5.92
CA ILE A 21 -5.12 5.00 -4.97
C ILE A 21 -3.71 5.49 -5.26
N THR A 22 -3.55 6.81 -5.32
CA THR A 22 -2.24 7.46 -5.44
C THR A 22 -1.93 8.16 -4.13
N ASN A 23 -0.82 7.75 -3.50
CA ASN A 23 -0.35 8.31 -2.24
C ASN A 23 1.03 8.96 -2.40
N ASP A 24 1.22 10.09 -1.74
CA ASP A 24 2.53 10.72 -1.62
C ASP A 24 3.16 10.34 -0.29
N ILE A 25 4.22 9.54 -0.36
CA ILE A 25 4.98 9.07 0.79
C ILE A 25 6.10 10.07 1.05
N ALA A 26 6.11 10.70 2.22
CA ALA A 26 7.17 11.64 2.60
C ALA A 26 8.56 11.02 2.37
N SER A 27 9.45 11.77 1.72
CA SER A 27 10.79 11.28 1.34
C SER A 27 11.65 10.90 2.55
N GLU A 28 11.41 11.52 3.70
CA GLU A 28 12.02 11.19 4.99
C GLU A 28 11.64 9.78 5.48
N THR A 29 10.42 9.32 5.14
CA THR A 29 9.93 7.96 5.38
C THR A 29 10.61 6.94 4.49
N VAL A 30 11.41 7.35 3.49
CA VAL A 30 12.13 6.46 2.54
C VAL A 30 13.66 6.65 2.61
N ALA A 31 14.15 7.83 2.97
CA ALA A 31 15.58 8.13 3.08
C ALA A 31 16.18 7.52 4.36
N GLY A 32 17.33 6.85 4.26
CA GLY A 32 18.26 6.69 5.40
C GLY A 32 18.39 5.35 6.13
N ALA A 33 17.91 4.19 5.66
CA ALA A 33 18.07 2.94 6.42
C ALA A 33 18.57 1.76 5.57
N GLY A 34 19.62 1.09 6.07
CA GLY A 34 20.19 -0.13 5.50
C GLY A 34 19.36 -1.41 5.71
N CYS A 35 18.04 -1.31 5.90
CA CYS A 35 17.11 -2.45 5.94
C CYS A 35 15.78 -2.11 5.22
N ASP A 36 15.42 -3.01 4.29
CA ASP A 36 14.26 -3.16 3.38
C ASP A 36 13.33 -1.97 3.07
N LEU A 37 13.58 -1.32 1.93
CA LEU A 37 12.70 -0.37 1.24
C LEU A 37 11.24 -0.85 1.12
N HIS A 38 11.03 -2.16 0.93
CA HIS A 38 9.69 -2.76 0.85
C HIS A 38 8.86 -2.57 2.11
N GLN A 39 9.45 -2.77 3.30
CA GLN A 39 8.72 -2.64 4.56
C GLN A 39 8.29 -1.19 4.79
N ARG A 40 9.13 -0.22 4.47
CA ARG A 40 8.79 1.21 4.63
C ARG A 40 7.67 1.63 3.69
N ILE A 41 7.69 1.13 2.46
CA ILE A 41 6.63 1.39 1.48
C ILE A 41 5.33 0.69 1.91
N ALA A 42 5.41 -0.55 2.39
CA ALA A 42 4.25 -1.24 2.95
C ALA A 42 3.64 -0.44 4.11
N THR A 43 4.44 -0.08 5.14
CA THR A 43 3.95 0.71 6.28
C THR A 43 3.36 2.06 5.86
N ALA A 44 4.02 2.78 4.95
CA ALA A 44 3.51 4.08 4.50
C ALA A 44 2.22 3.95 3.66
N LEU A 45 2.08 2.86 2.88
CA LEU A 45 0.84 2.55 2.18
C LEU A 45 -0.25 2.15 3.19
N GLU A 46 0.05 1.32 4.19
CA GLU A 46 -0.89 0.94 5.25
C GLU A 46 -1.43 2.17 5.99
N ASP A 47 -0.56 3.11 6.41
CA ASP A 47 -0.98 4.33 7.09
C ASP A 47 -1.84 5.22 6.19
N GLY A 48 -1.39 5.49 4.96
CA GLY A 48 -2.15 6.30 4.01
C GLY A 48 -3.47 5.65 3.57
N LEU A 49 -3.55 4.32 3.56
CA LEU A 49 -4.77 3.58 3.24
C LEU A 49 -5.72 3.49 4.43
N ARG A 50 -5.21 3.43 5.67
CA ARG A 50 -6.06 3.48 6.87
C ARG A 50 -6.82 4.82 6.96
N ASP A 51 -6.19 5.91 6.54
CA ASP A 51 -6.84 7.22 6.50
C ASP A 51 -7.81 7.36 5.32
N ALA A 52 -7.51 6.72 4.18
CA ALA A 52 -8.30 6.81 2.95
C ALA A 52 -9.46 5.81 2.87
N LEU A 53 -9.35 4.67 3.55
CA LEU A 53 -10.30 3.57 3.51
C LEU A 53 -10.92 3.37 4.89
N GLU A 54 -12.24 3.28 4.95
CA GLU A 54 -12.98 2.90 6.16
C GLU A 54 -12.87 1.37 6.40
N VAL A 55 -11.66 0.92 6.74
CA VAL A 55 -11.34 -0.48 7.07
C VAL A 55 -11.45 -0.75 8.56
N ASP A 56 -12.00 -1.91 8.91
CA ASP A 56 -12.25 -2.36 10.28
C ASP A 56 -11.37 -3.57 10.63
N ALA A 57 -11.20 -3.83 11.94
CA ALA A 57 -10.43 -4.98 12.40
C ALA A 57 -10.98 -6.30 11.83
N GLY A 58 -10.11 -7.11 11.23
CA GLY A 58 -10.47 -8.35 10.53
C GLY A 58 -10.63 -8.20 9.01
N ASP A 59 -10.54 -6.98 8.48
CA ASP A 59 -10.48 -6.74 7.04
C ASP A 59 -9.11 -7.15 6.47
N TRP A 60 -9.13 -7.69 5.26
CA TRP A 60 -7.95 -8.06 4.49
C TRP A 60 -7.79 -7.07 3.35
N VAL A 61 -6.65 -6.41 3.26
CA VAL A 61 -6.36 -5.41 2.24
C VAL A 61 -5.23 -5.95 1.35
N ASP A 62 -5.58 -6.33 0.13
CA ASP A 62 -4.61 -6.68 -0.90
C ASP A 62 -4.18 -5.41 -1.65
N ILE A 63 -2.88 -5.16 -1.72
CA ILE A 63 -2.30 -3.96 -2.32
C ILE A 63 -1.29 -4.39 -3.38
N GLU A 64 -1.48 -3.96 -4.62
CA GLU A 64 -0.56 -4.17 -5.73
C GLU A 64 0.00 -2.82 -6.19
N ILE A 65 1.33 -2.70 -6.25
CA ILE A 65 1.97 -1.46 -6.71
C ILE A 65 1.83 -1.36 -8.23
N ALA A 66 1.03 -0.39 -8.70
CA ALA A 66 0.77 -0.15 -10.11
C ALA A 66 1.79 0.81 -10.73
N ALA A 67 2.28 1.80 -9.97
CA ALA A 67 3.32 2.71 -10.42
C ALA A 67 4.17 3.23 -9.25
N CYS A 68 5.48 3.22 -9.42
CA CYS A 68 6.42 3.85 -8.50
C CYS A 68 7.59 4.45 -9.31
N PRO A 69 7.51 5.72 -9.75
CA PRO A 69 8.49 6.31 -10.67
C PRO A 69 9.92 6.33 -10.11
N GLU A 70 10.06 6.51 -8.80
CA GLU A 70 11.36 6.53 -8.13
C GLU A 70 11.95 5.13 -7.93
N ASN A 71 11.10 4.09 -7.90
CA ASN A 71 11.51 2.69 -7.67
C ASN A 71 10.69 1.74 -8.57
N PRO A 72 10.98 1.68 -9.88
CA PRO A 72 10.19 0.90 -10.84
C PRO A 72 10.22 -0.61 -10.58
N ASP A 73 11.26 -1.12 -9.91
CA ASP A 73 11.38 -2.55 -9.55
C ASP A 73 10.29 -3.05 -8.58
N LEU A 74 9.56 -2.11 -7.96
CA LEU A 74 8.45 -2.40 -7.07
C LEU A 74 7.12 -2.57 -7.81
N VAL A 75 7.04 -2.17 -9.08
CA VAL A 75 5.81 -2.31 -9.87
C VAL A 75 5.48 -3.79 -10.05
N GLY A 76 4.22 -4.16 -9.82
CA GLY A 76 3.73 -5.55 -9.82
C GLY A 76 4.01 -6.33 -8.54
N LYS A 77 4.63 -5.71 -7.52
CA LYS A 77 4.70 -6.30 -6.18
C LYS A 77 3.33 -6.21 -5.52
N ALA A 78 2.91 -7.32 -4.93
CA ALA A 78 1.70 -7.40 -4.12
C ALA A 78 2.07 -7.63 -2.65
N LEU A 79 1.33 -6.99 -1.76
CA LEU A 79 1.37 -7.21 -0.32
C LEU A 79 -0.07 -7.35 0.19
N THR A 80 -0.24 -8.19 1.21
CA THR A 80 -1.53 -8.36 1.89
C THR A 80 -1.35 -7.90 3.33
N TRP A 81 -2.19 -6.94 3.73
CA TRP A 81 -2.25 -6.39 5.06
C TRP A 81 -3.57 -6.81 5.73
N ILE A 82 -3.51 -7.25 6.99
CA ILE A 82 -4.69 -7.56 7.80
C ILE A 82 -4.82 -6.46 8.85
N VAL A 83 -5.98 -5.81 8.91
CA VAL A 83 -6.31 -4.73 9.85
C VAL A 83 -6.62 -5.30 11.23
#